data_AF-A0A8H7KJR3-F1
#
_entry.id   AF-A0A8H7KJR3-F1
#
_cell.length_a   1.000
_cell.length_b   1.000
_cell.length_c   1.000
_cell.angle_alpha   90.00
_cell.angle_beta   90.00
_cell.angle_gamma   90.00
#
_symmetry.space_group_name_H-M   'P 1'
#
loop_
_entity.id
_entity.type
_entity.pdbx_description
1 polymer ?
#
loop_
_entity_poly.entity_id
_entity_poly.type
_entity_poly.pdbx_seq_one_letter_code
_entity_poly.pdbx_strand_id
1 'polypeptide(L)'
;MEGPPRVLQGWSEPLGSTLSHLELGRCAGVPPTILVTVLSHLPLLTNLRLKGAPATSIPTILTCLPNLQILDTEYLPSFRTAQVPPPNQMPTLKSLIVRTNIVDTVGPGKLWTWIKDIVPNPGLEKLKLHAFTMNNSGYICTGAAGKMSSGGTMVSEMFLKKLAKLHGNWLREFDIGGVELTMSDIRYLKTSFAKLELLACAVAVPDVTAIQLMISGARKLHTLKLNVFWIAMNVGKEVLLPNASLAYVEYQKETPFTLEHAIGLMLTPENPKLKTIEIGKHLFYGQWILVEGENERGIPKFEVAASMAEDKWIS
;
A
#
# COMPACT_ATOMS: atom_id res chain seq x y z
N MET A 1 -30.57 -11.31 23.85
CA MET A 1 -31.06 -10.26 22.93
C MET A 1 -31.17 -10.89 21.55
N GLU A 2 -32.35 -11.41 21.20
CA GLU A 2 -32.57 -12.17 19.96
C GLU A 2 -33.40 -11.35 18.98
N GLY A 3 -32.81 -11.09 17.82
CA GLY A 3 -33.38 -10.35 16.70
C GLY A 3 -32.25 -9.92 15.75
N PRO A 4 -32.48 -9.84 14.43
CA PRO A 4 -31.46 -9.30 13.53
C PRO A 4 -31.03 -7.91 14.02
N PRO A 5 -29.76 -7.52 13.88
CA PRO A 5 -29.29 -6.21 14.33
C PRO A 5 -30.19 -5.12 13.76
N ARG A 6 -30.96 -4.47 14.64
CA ARG A 6 -32.02 -3.49 14.27
C ARG A 6 -31.49 -2.36 13.38
N VAL A 7 -30.20 -2.07 13.47
CA VAL A 7 -29.48 -1.03 12.72
C VAL A 7 -29.46 -1.28 11.20
N LEU A 8 -29.58 -2.54 10.76
CA LEU A 8 -29.52 -2.89 9.33
C LEU A 8 -30.89 -3.19 8.72
N GLN A 9 -31.98 -3.04 9.48
CA GLN A 9 -33.32 -3.40 9.01
C GLN A 9 -34.04 -2.22 8.33
N GLY A 10 -34.70 -2.49 7.21
CA GLY A 10 -35.75 -1.65 6.63
C GLY A 10 -35.31 -0.42 5.83
N TRP A 11 -34.02 -0.06 5.83
CA TRP A 11 -33.55 1.12 5.08
C TRP A 11 -32.97 0.79 3.70
N SER A 12 -32.48 -0.44 3.48
CA SER A 12 -31.78 -0.78 2.25
C SER A 12 -32.71 -0.85 1.04
N GLU A 13 -33.94 -1.35 1.22
CA GLU A 13 -34.91 -1.48 0.13
C GLU A 13 -35.41 -0.10 -0.36
N PRO A 14 -35.83 0.84 0.51
CA PRO A 14 -36.24 2.17 0.06
C PRO A 14 -35.13 2.97 -0.62
N LEU A 15 -33.87 2.75 -0.23
CA LEU A 15 -32.72 3.49 -0.73
C LEU A 15 -32.03 2.81 -1.93
N GLY A 16 -32.45 1.60 -2.31
CA GLY A 16 -31.77 0.78 -3.32
C GLY A 16 -31.61 1.41 -4.70
N SER A 17 -32.59 2.22 -5.10
CA SER A 17 -32.61 2.92 -6.39
C SER A 17 -31.83 4.24 -6.41
N THR A 18 -31.26 4.67 -5.28
CA THR A 18 -30.60 6.00 -5.19
C THR A 18 -29.23 5.96 -4.53
N LEU A 19 -28.98 5.00 -3.63
CA LEU A 19 -27.76 4.97 -2.83
C LEU A 19 -26.56 4.51 -3.65
N SER A 20 -25.61 5.44 -3.84
CA SER A 20 -24.32 5.19 -4.52
C SER A 20 -23.14 5.07 -3.55
N HIS A 21 -23.28 5.58 -2.33
CA HIS A 21 -22.21 5.63 -1.32
C HIS A 21 -22.73 5.10 0.02
N LEU A 22 -22.00 4.16 0.62
CA LEU A 22 -22.36 3.57 1.90
C LEU A 22 -21.12 3.35 2.77
N GLU A 23 -21.21 3.79 4.03
CA GLU A 23 -20.24 3.46 5.07
C GLU A 23 -20.92 2.68 6.20
N LEU A 24 -20.43 1.48 6.46
CA LEU A 24 -20.78 0.65 7.60
C LEU A 24 -19.55 0.48 8.49
N GLY A 25 -19.44 1.34 9.51
CA GLY A 25 -18.25 1.47 10.34
C GLY A 25 -18.06 0.40 11.43
N ARG A 26 -19.08 -0.40 11.75
CA ARG A 26 -19.04 -1.44 12.79
C ARG A 26 -19.96 -2.62 12.45
N CYS A 27 -19.49 -3.54 11.60
CA CYS A 27 -20.20 -4.79 11.28
C CYS A 27 -19.69 -6.01 12.04
N ALA A 28 -18.78 -5.84 13.02
CA ALA A 28 -18.32 -6.94 13.84
C ALA A 28 -19.50 -7.59 14.59
N GLY A 29 -19.60 -8.91 14.53
CA GLY A 29 -20.71 -9.67 15.12
C GLY A 29 -21.99 -9.69 14.28
N VAL A 30 -22.05 -8.97 13.16
CA VAL A 30 -23.16 -9.10 12.20
C VAL A 30 -22.94 -10.37 11.36
N PRO A 31 -23.90 -11.30 11.30
CA PRO A 31 -23.82 -12.46 10.43
C PRO A 31 -23.60 -12.06 8.96
N PRO A 32 -22.65 -12.67 8.22
CA PRO A 32 -22.40 -12.36 6.82
C PRO A 32 -23.63 -12.41 5.92
N THR A 33 -24.57 -13.31 6.20
CA THR A 33 -25.84 -13.43 5.46
C THR A 33 -26.65 -12.14 5.50
N ILE A 34 -26.68 -11.45 6.64
CA ILE A 34 -27.40 -10.18 6.78
C ILE A 34 -26.72 -9.08 5.96
N LEU A 35 -25.40 -9.02 5.96
CA LEU A 35 -24.66 -8.06 5.14
C LEU A 35 -24.93 -8.29 3.65
N VAL A 36 -24.90 -9.55 3.20
CA VAL A 36 -25.22 -9.93 1.82
C VAL A 36 -26.65 -9.52 1.46
N THR A 37 -27.65 -9.83 2.30
CA THR A 37 -29.04 -9.43 2.05
C THR A 37 -29.19 -7.92 1.92
N VAL A 38 -28.65 -7.15 2.87
CA VAL A 38 -28.74 -5.69 2.87
C VAL A 38 -28.08 -5.09 1.63
N LEU A 39 -26.87 -5.55 1.28
CA LEU A 39 -26.12 -5.03 0.14
C LEU A 39 -26.72 -5.46 -1.20
N SER A 40 -27.42 -6.61 -1.26
CA SER A 40 -28.14 -7.02 -2.48
C SER A 40 -29.27 -6.09 -2.89
N HIS A 41 -29.80 -5.30 -1.95
CA HIS A 41 -30.80 -4.27 -2.23
C HIS A 41 -30.19 -2.97 -2.79
N LEU A 42 -28.86 -2.86 -2.92
CA LEU A 42 -28.16 -1.62 -3.29
C LEU A 42 -27.36 -1.76 -4.61
N PRO A 43 -28.02 -2.06 -5.76
CA PRO A 43 -27.33 -2.37 -7.01
C PRO A 43 -26.57 -1.17 -7.62
N LEU A 44 -26.92 0.06 -7.25
CA LEU A 44 -26.26 1.29 -7.75
C LEU A 44 -25.04 1.72 -6.94
N LEU A 45 -24.66 0.95 -5.92
CA LEU A 45 -23.56 1.30 -5.04
C LEU A 45 -22.23 1.30 -5.81
N THR A 46 -21.56 2.45 -5.83
CA THR A 46 -20.23 2.63 -6.44
C THR A 46 -19.14 2.66 -5.39
N ASN A 47 -19.47 3.06 -4.16
CA ASN A 47 -18.52 3.26 -3.08
C ASN A 47 -19.01 2.56 -1.81
N LEU A 48 -18.22 1.60 -1.32
CA LEU A 48 -18.51 0.86 -0.09
C LEU A 48 -17.33 0.94 0.87
N ARG A 49 -17.60 1.42 2.08
CA ARG A 49 -16.72 1.25 3.23
C ARG A 49 -17.34 0.25 4.21
N LEU A 50 -16.70 -0.89 4.42
CA LEU A 50 -17.22 -1.99 5.21
C LEU A 50 -16.18 -2.47 6.23
N LYS A 51 -16.38 -2.09 7.49
CA LYS A 51 -15.52 -2.47 8.62
C LYS A 51 -16.16 -3.57 9.45
N GLY A 52 -15.38 -4.52 9.96
CA GLY A 52 -15.87 -5.61 10.79
C GLY A 52 -16.46 -6.82 10.04
N ALA A 53 -16.49 -6.81 8.70
CA ALA A 53 -16.95 -7.96 7.92
C ALA A 53 -15.84 -9.02 7.78
N PRO A 54 -16.13 -10.32 7.94
CA PRO A 54 -15.14 -11.38 7.75
C PRO A 54 -14.56 -11.38 6.32
N ALA A 55 -13.25 -11.54 6.17
CA ALA A 55 -12.59 -11.57 4.86
C ALA A 55 -13.21 -12.60 3.90
N THR A 56 -13.70 -13.72 4.43
CA THR A 56 -14.35 -14.79 3.65
C THR A 56 -15.69 -14.42 3.03
N SER A 57 -16.35 -13.37 3.54
CA SER A 57 -17.65 -12.90 3.02
C SER A 57 -17.53 -11.83 1.95
N ILE A 58 -16.39 -11.13 1.88
CA ILE A 58 -16.17 -10.04 0.93
C ILE A 58 -16.36 -10.47 -0.53
N PRO A 59 -15.87 -11.64 -0.99
CA PRO A 59 -16.12 -12.09 -2.36
C PRO A 59 -17.61 -12.23 -2.69
N THR A 60 -18.41 -12.82 -1.78
CA THR A 60 -19.87 -12.95 -1.98
C THR A 60 -20.55 -11.58 -1.99
N ILE A 61 -20.17 -10.68 -1.09
CA ILE A 61 -20.69 -9.31 -1.06
C ILE A 61 -20.43 -8.59 -2.39
N LEU A 62 -19.25 -8.77 -2.98
CA LEU A 62 -18.91 -8.17 -4.26
C LEU A 62 -19.82 -8.64 -5.40
N THR A 63 -20.28 -9.89 -5.40
CA THR A 63 -21.23 -10.39 -6.41
C THR A 63 -22.59 -9.71 -6.36
N CYS A 64 -22.95 -9.10 -5.23
CA CYS A 64 -24.19 -8.35 -5.08
C CYS A 64 -24.09 -6.90 -5.56
N LEU A 65 -22.88 -6.41 -5.86
CA LEU A 65 -22.59 -5.00 -6.09
C LEU A 65 -21.90 -4.80 -7.45
N PRO A 66 -22.61 -4.97 -8.57
CA PRO A 66 -22.01 -5.01 -9.91
C PRO A 66 -21.37 -3.67 -10.33
N ASN A 67 -21.84 -2.55 -9.78
CA ASN A 67 -21.35 -1.20 -10.11
C ASN A 67 -20.25 -0.69 -9.16
N LEU A 68 -19.79 -1.52 -8.22
CA LEU A 68 -18.83 -1.11 -7.21
C LEU A 68 -17.48 -0.77 -7.84
N GLN A 69 -16.98 0.43 -7.55
CA GLN A 69 -15.67 0.90 -8.03
C GLN A 69 -14.68 1.10 -6.89
N ILE A 70 -15.17 1.45 -5.70
CA ILE A 70 -14.33 1.74 -4.54
C ILE A 70 -14.75 0.84 -3.38
N LEU A 71 -13.82 -0.01 -2.95
CA LEU A 71 -13.97 -0.84 -1.76
C LEU A 71 -12.95 -0.41 -0.71
N ASP A 72 -13.44 -0.12 0.49
CA ASP A 72 -12.63 0.14 1.67
C ASP A 72 -13.02 -0.80 2.80
N THR A 73 -12.18 -1.78 3.11
CA THR A 73 -12.56 -2.89 4.00
C THR A 73 -11.44 -3.33 4.93
N GLU A 74 -11.79 -4.08 5.97
CA GLU A 74 -10.85 -4.69 6.92
C GLU A 74 -10.55 -6.14 6.53
N TYR A 75 -9.28 -6.51 6.56
CA TYR A 75 -8.86 -7.90 6.47
C TYR A 75 -8.95 -8.54 7.85
N LEU A 76 -10.05 -9.25 8.08
CA LEU A 76 -10.22 -10.08 9.28
C LEU A 76 -9.91 -11.54 8.90
N PRO A 77 -8.73 -12.07 9.29
CA PRO A 77 -8.33 -13.42 8.91
C PRO A 77 -9.33 -14.45 9.43
N SER A 78 -9.59 -15.45 8.60
CA SER A 78 -10.47 -16.57 8.93
C SER A 78 -9.75 -17.88 8.65
N PHE A 79 -10.03 -18.89 9.45
CA PHE A 79 -9.53 -20.25 9.22
C PHE A 79 -10.21 -20.94 8.04
N ARG A 80 -11.35 -20.39 7.58
CA ARG A 80 -12.10 -20.92 6.45
C ARG A 80 -11.56 -20.35 5.14
N THR A 81 -11.49 -21.20 4.13
CA THR A 81 -11.23 -20.77 2.76
C THR A 81 -12.49 -20.10 2.21
N ALA A 82 -12.35 -18.88 1.68
CA ALA A 82 -13.42 -18.25 0.93
C ALA A 82 -13.65 -19.03 -0.37
N GLN A 83 -14.92 -19.23 -0.75
CA GLN A 83 -15.23 -19.63 -2.11
C GLN A 83 -15.09 -18.39 -2.99
N VAL A 84 -14.19 -18.44 -3.96
CA VAL A 84 -13.94 -17.33 -4.88
C VAL A 84 -14.93 -17.41 -6.03
N PRO A 85 -15.83 -16.42 -6.20
CA PRO A 85 -16.74 -16.37 -7.34
C PRO A 85 -15.98 -16.23 -8.66
N PRO A 86 -16.55 -16.65 -9.80
CA PRO A 86 -15.95 -16.44 -11.10
C PRO A 86 -15.83 -14.93 -11.44
N PRO A 87 -14.79 -14.51 -12.18
CA PRO A 87 -14.54 -13.09 -12.46
C PRO A 87 -15.70 -12.33 -13.11
N ASN A 88 -16.50 -13.01 -13.94
CA ASN A 88 -17.66 -12.43 -14.64
C ASN A 88 -18.81 -12.03 -13.71
N GLN A 89 -18.81 -12.48 -12.47
CA GLN A 89 -19.81 -12.11 -11.45
C GLN A 89 -19.29 -11.02 -10.50
N MET A 90 -18.04 -10.59 -10.66
CA MET A 90 -17.37 -9.66 -9.77
C MET A 90 -17.29 -8.27 -10.42
N PRO A 91 -17.36 -7.19 -9.65
CA PRO A 91 -17.24 -5.84 -10.19
C PRO A 91 -15.80 -5.53 -10.59
N THR A 92 -15.63 -4.50 -11.42
CA THR A 92 -14.30 -3.95 -11.76
C THR A 92 -13.95 -2.83 -10.79
N LEU A 93 -13.24 -3.18 -9.72
CA LEU A 93 -12.77 -2.21 -8.74
C LEU A 93 -11.66 -1.32 -9.33
N LYS A 94 -11.78 -0.02 -9.11
CA LYS A 94 -10.75 1.00 -9.40
C LYS A 94 -9.90 1.30 -8.18
N SER A 95 -10.48 1.29 -6.99
CA SER A 95 -9.76 1.57 -5.74
C SER A 95 -10.08 0.51 -4.69
N LEU A 96 -9.03 -0.12 -4.18
CA LEU A 96 -9.09 -1.04 -3.06
C LEU A 96 -8.27 -0.47 -1.89
N ILE A 97 -8.92 -0.25 -0.76
CA ILE A 97 -8.30 0.09 0.51
C ILE A 97 -8.52 -1.08 1.45
N VAL A 98 -7.42 -1.67 1.94
CA VAL A 98 -7.44 -2.78 2.90
C VAL A 98 -6.87 -2.28 4.21
N ARG A 99 -7.61 -2.44 5.29
CA ARG A 99 -7.15 -2.19 6.65
C ARG A 99 -6.79 -3.50 7.31
N THR A 100 -5.63 -3.58 7.95
CA THR A 100 -5.18 -4.81 8.60
C THR A 100 -4.35 -4.49 9.84
N ASN A 101 -4.51 -5.28 10.89
CA ASN A 101 -3.55 -5.37 11.97
C ASN A 101 -2.59 -6.51 11.64
N ILE A 102 -1.37 -6.20 11.20
CA ILE A 102 -0.40 -7.24 10.86
C ILE A 102 0.24 -7.74 12.17
N VAL A 103 -0.57 -8.42 12.98
CA VAL A 103 -0.12 -9.37 14.00
C VAL A 103 -0.57 -10.74 13.47
N ASP A 104 0.04 -11.13 12.35
CA ASP A 104 -0.44 -12.27 11.58
C ASP A 104 -0.01 -13.57 12.26
N THR A 105 -0.87 -14.13 13.11
CA THR A 105 -0.68 -15.47 13.67
C THR A 105 -0.85 -16.58 12.61
N VAL A 106 -1.29 -16.24 11.39
CA VAL A 106 -1.64 -17.19 10.31
C VAL A 106 -0.76 -17.03 9.05
N GLY A 107 0.04 -15.97 9.00
CA GLY A 107 1.10 -15.72 8.02
C GLY A 107 0.67 -14.85 6.82
N PRO A 108 1.55 -13.95 6.35
CA PRO A 108 1.21 -12.87 5.40
C PRO A 108 0.76 -13.34 4.02
N GLY A 109 0.95 -14.63 3.69
CA GLY A 109 0.55 -15.19 2.41
C GLY A 109 -0.96 -15.21 2.15
N LYS A 110 -1.79 -15.28 3.20
CA LYS A 110 -3.25 -15.33 3.04
C LYS A 110 -3.84 -13.98 2.66
N LEU A 111 -3.29 -12.87 3.16
CA LEU A 111 -3.69 -11.52 2.80
C LEU A 111 -3.51 -11.28 1.29
N TRP A 112 -2.31 -11.55 0.77
CA TRP A 112 -2.01 -11.32 -0.65
C TRP A 112 -2.87 -12.18 -1.58
N THR A 113 -3.11 -13.44 -1.20
CA THR A 113 -4.00 -14.32 -1.93
C THR A 113 -5.43 -13.78 -1.96
N TRP A 114 -5.93 -13.35 -0.80
CA TRP A 114 -7.26 -12.79 -0.66
C TRP A 114 -7.44 -11.48 -1.45
N ILE A 115 -6.47 -10.56 -1.41
CA ILE A 115 -6.49 -9.32 -2.23
C ILE A 115 -6.67 -9.69 -3.70
N LYS A 116 -5.88 -10.64 -4.20
CA LYS A 116 -5.96 -11.11 -5.58
C LYS A 116 -7.31 -11.75 -5.91
N ASP A 117 -7.98 -12.38 -4.94
CA ASP A 117 -9.30 -12.99 -5.14
C ASP A 117 -10.45 -11.97 -5.17
N ILE A 118 -10.28 -10.78 -4.57
CA ILE A 118 -11.31 -9.72 -4.56
C ILE A 118 -11.15 -8.68 -5.69
N VAL A 119 -10.03 -8.70 -6.41
CA VAL A 119 -9.80 -7.88 -7.62
C VAL A 119 -9.50 -8.74 -8.85
N PRO A 120 -10.39 -9.66 -9.27
CA PRO A 120 -10.11 -10.58 -10.37
C PRO A 120 -10.19 -9.93 -11.76
N ASN A 121 -10.77 -8.74 -11.87
CA ASN A 121 -10.98 -8.03 -13.14
C ASN A 121 -9.98 -6.90 -13.34
N PRO A 122 -9.41 -6.73 -14.55
CA PRO A 122 -8.48 -5.64 -14.85
C PRO A 122 -9.18 -4.27 -14.72
N GLY A 123 -8.49 -3.29 -14.14
CA GLY A 123 -9.07 -1.95 -13.92
C GLY A 123 -8.64 -1.27 -12.62
N LEU A 124 -8.01 -2.01 -11.69
CA LEU A 124 -7.50 -1.44 -10.44
C LEU A 124 -6.47 -0.33 -10.70
N GLU A 125 -6.81 0.88 -10.26
CA GLU A 125 -5.96 2.09 -10.33
C GLU A 125 -5.25 2.35 -9.00
N LYS A 126 -5.86 1.95 -7.88
CA LYS A 126 -5.33 2.20 -6.53
C LYS A 126 -5.42 0.95 -5.66
N LEU A 127 -4.28 0.56 -5.11
CA LEU A 127 -4.19 -0.40 -4.03
C LEU A 127 -3.56 0.29 -2.82
N LYS A 128 -4.31 0.35 -1.72
CA LYS A 128 -3.83 0.91 -0.46
C LYS A 128 -3.97 -0.10 0.68
N LEU A 129 -2.91 -0.27 1.46
CA LEU A 129 -2.90 -1.06 2.69
C LEU A 129 -2.68 -0.13 3.88
N HIS A 130 -3.69 0.01 4.74
CA HIS A 130 -3.53 0.59 6.08
C HIS A 130 -3.14 -0.56 7.01
N ALA A 131 -1.85 -0.88 7.03
CA ALA A 131 -1.30 -1.85 7.96
C ALA A 131 -0.85 -1.17 9.24
N PHE A 132 -1.42 -1.56 10.37
CA PHE A 132 -0.86 -1.27 11.69
C PHE A 132 0.18 -2.34 12.00
N THR A 133 1.46 -2.01 11.89
CA THR A 133 2.57 -2.88 12.29
C THR A 133 2.90 -2.63 13.75
N MET A 134 2.54 -3.54 14.66
CA MET A 134 3.04 -3.56 16.03
C MET A 134 4.09 -4.66 16.18
N ASN A 135 5.33 -4.42 15.73
CA ASN A 135 6.57 -5.10 16.14
C ASN A 135 7.67 -4.94 15.09
N ASN A 136 8.33 -3.78 15.08
CA ASN A 136 9.66 -3.68 14.50
C ASN A 136 10.66 -4.32 15.47
N SER A 137 10.64 -5.65 15.59
CA SER A 137 11.75 -6.37 16.22
C SER A 137 12.87 -6.39 15.20
N GLY A 138 13.76 -5.41 15.26
CA GLY A 138 14.82 -5.12 14.28
C GLY A 138 15.85 -6.24 14.08
N TYR A 139 15.41 -7.41 13.65
CA TYR A 139 16.24 -8.54 13.28
C TYR A 139 16.24 -8.67 11.77
N ILE A 140 17.41 -8.42 11.16
CA ILE A 140 17.60 -8.73 9.76
C ILE A 140 17.80 -10.24 9.63
N CYS A 141 16.78 -10.94 9.16
CA CYS A 141 16.88 -12.36 8.86
C CYS A 141 17.39 -12.53 7.43
N THR A 142 18.56 -13.15 7.26
CA THR A 142 18.97 -13.71 5.98
C THR A 142 18.13 -14.97 5.75
N GLY A 143 17.11 -14.89 4.89
CA GLY A 143 16.40 -16.10 4.46
C GLY A 143 17.34 -17.07 3.72
N ALA A 144 16.97 -18.35 3.64
CA ALA A 144 17.74 -19.42 2.99
C ALA A 144 18.13 -19.17 1.51
N ALA A 145 17.66 -18.06 0.91
CA ALA A 145 17.96 -17.61 -0.46
C ALA A 145 18.85 -16.35 -0.53
N GLY A 146 19.49 -15.94 0.57
CA GLY A 146 20.38 -14.76 0.59
C GLY A 146 19.67 -13.41 0.45
N LYS A 147 18.35 -13.36 0.59
CA LYS A 147 17.59 -12.10 0.64
C LYS A 147 17.70 -11.49 2.04
N MET A 148 18.34 -10.32 2.15
CA MET A 148 18.29 -9.48 3.35
C MET A 148 16.88 -8.90 3.48
N SER A 149 16.28 -9.09 4.66
CA SER A 149 14.97 -8.53 5.03
C SER A 149 15.07 -8.01 6.45
N SER A 150 14.42 -6.90 6.79
CA SER A 150 14.50 -6.29 8.12
C SER A 150 13.67 -7.01 9.20
N GLY A 151 13.19 -8.23 8.90
CA GLY A 151 12.26 -8.98 9.75
C GLY A 151 10.79 -8.58 9.57
N GLY A 152 10.51 -7.60 8.69
CA GLY A 152 9.17 -7.13 8.36
C GLY A 152 8.37 -8.11 7.48
N THR A 153 7.05 -7.88 7.41
CA THR A 153 6.19 -8.62 6.47
C THR A 153 6.57 -8.26 5.04
N MET A 154 6.94 -9.27 4.25
CA MET A 154 7.27 -9.11 2.84
C MET A 154 6.07 -9.37 1.93
N VAL A 155 6.02 -8.67 0.81
CA VAL A 155 5.10 -8.99 -0.28
C VAL A 155 5.60 -10.24 -1.02
N SER A 156 4.70 -11.15 -1.35
CA SER A 156 5.05 -12.30 -2.21
C SER A 156 5.40 -11.85 -3.63
N GLU A 157 6.55 -12.26 -4.15
CA GLU A 157 6.94 -12.00 -5.55
C GLU A 157 5.89 -12.53 -6.54
N MET A 158 5.26 -13.68 -6.23
CA MET A 158 4.20 -14.25 -7.05
C MET A 158 2.96 -13.34 -7.09
N PHE A 159 2.65 -12.67 -5.98
CA PHE A 159 1.56 -11.70 -5.92
C PHE A 159 1.87 -10.51 -6.81
N LEU A 160 3.06 -9.91 -6.72
CA LEU A 160 3.45 -8.77 -7.56
C LEU A 160 3.38 -9.09 -9.05
N LYS A 161 3.88 -10.27 -9.46
CA LYS A 161 3.83 -10.73 -10.85
C LYS A 161 2.39 -10.91 -11.34
N LYS A 162 1.51 -11.49 -10.53
CA LYS A 162 0.09 -11.65 -10.87
C LYS A 162 -0.64 -10.31 -10.94
N LEU A 163 -0.37 -9.41 -10.00
CA LEU A 163 -0.93 -8.06 -9.96
C LEU A 163 -0.51 -7.27 -11.20
N ALA A 164 0.78 -7.30 -11.56
CA ALA A 164 1.30 -6.67 -12.77
C ALA A 164 0.67 -7.24 -14.04
N LYS A 165 0.55 -8.56 -14.14
CA LYS A 165 -0.08 -9.21 -15.30
C LYS A 165 -1.53 -8.73 -15.52
N LEU A 166 -2.28 -8.52 -14.44
CA LEU A 166 -3.69 -8.17 -14.51
C LEU A 166 -3.93 -6.65 -14.57
N HIS A 167 -3.17 -5.87 -13.81
CA HIS A 167 -3.40 -4.44 -13.58
C HIS A 167 -2.25 -3.51 -14.03
N GLY A 168 -1.20 -4.04 -14.67
CA GLY A 168 -0.02 -3.27 -15.10
C GLY A 168 -0.32 -2.00 -15.89
N ASN A 169 -1.39 -2.03 -16.70
CA ASN A 169 -1.81 -0.89 -17.54
C ASN A 169 -2.71 0.13 -16.83
N TRP A 170 -3.12 -0.15 -15.59
CA TRP A 170 -4.14 0.60 -14.85
C TRP A 170 -3.62 1.19 -13.56
N LEU A 171 -2.78 0.46 -12.84
CA LEU A 171 -2.35 0.85 -11.50
C LEU A 171 -1.53 2.15 -11.51
N ARG A 172 -1.99 3.11 -10.72
CA ARG A 172 -1.41 4.44 -10.52
C ARG A 172 -0.89 4.63 -9.10
N GLU A 173 -1.60 4.09 -8.11
CA GLU A 173 -1.22 4.20 -6.71
C GLU A 173 -0.99 2.79 -6.12
N PHE A 174 0.24 2.52 -5.71
CA PHE A 174 0.61 1.33 -4.95
C PHE A 174 1.15 1.76 -3.59
N ASP A 175 0.28 1.73 -2.58
CA ASP A 175 0.56 2.20 -1.24
C ASP A 175 0.38 1.04 -0.26
N ILE A 176 1.45 0.32 0.05
CA ILE A 176 1.42 -0.81 0.99
C ILE A 176 1.98 -0.43 2.38
N GLY A 177 2.21 0.86 2.60
CA GLY A 177 2.63 1.43 3.87
C GLY A 177 3.86 0.77 4.49
N GLY A 178 3.74 0.28 5.72
CA GLY A 178 4.85 -0.32 6.48
C GLY A 178 5.31 -1.70 6.00
N VAL A 179 4.74 -2.24 4.92
CA VAL A 179 5.16 -3.54 4.35
C VAL A 179 6.45 -3.40 3.56
N GLU A 180 7.40 -4.30 3.80
CA GLU A 180 8.72 -4.26 3.20
C GLU A 180 8.71 -4.79 1.75
N LEU A 181 9.33 -4.03 0.85
CA LEU A 181 9.70 -4.46 -0.48
C LEU A 181 11.22 -4.54 -0.61
N THR A 182 11.70 -5.50 -1.40
CA THR A 182 13.09 -5.48 -1.81
C THR A 182 13.34 -4.43 -2.89
N MET A 183 14.60 -4.03 -3.04
CA MET A 183 15.06 -3.20 -4.15
C MET A 183 14.70 -3.76 -5.54
N SER A 184 14.68 -5.09 -5.65
CA SER A 184 14.31 -5.77 -6.89
C SER A 184 12.80 -5.70 -7.15
N ASP A 185 11.98 -5.78 -6.10
CA ASP A 185 10.53 -5.61 -6.22
C ASP A 185 10.19 -4.19 -6.69
N ILE A 186 10.81 -3.16 -6.12
CA ILE A 186 10.53 -1.76 -6.50
C ILE A 186 10.96 -1.49 -7.95
N ARG A 187 12.12 -2.02 -8.37
CA ARG A 187 12.53 -1.97 -9.78
C ARG A 187 11.53 -2.67 -10.70
N TYR A 188 11.02 -3.82 -10.28
CA TYR A 188 9.99 -4.57 -11.01
C TYR A 188 8.66 -3.79 -11.08
N LEU A 189 8.23 -3.14 -10.00
CA LEU A 189 7.02 -2.33 -9.97
C LEU A 189 7.11 -1.19 -11.00
N LYS A 190 8.22 -0.45 -10.97
CA LYS A 190 8.47 0.67 -11.89
C LYS A 190 8.37 0.25 -13.36
N THR A 191 8.90 -0.92 -13.72
CA THR A 191 8.87 -1.40 -15.11
C THR A 191 7.54 -2.03 -15.51
N SER A 192 6.82 -2.61 -14.55
CA SER A 192 5.61 -3.40 -14.84
C SER A 192 4.32 -2.57 -14.75
N PHE A 193 4.34 -1.44 -14.05
CA PHE A 193 3.19 -0.54 -13.90
C PHE A 193 3.44 0.78 -14.62
N ALA A 194 3.04 0.85 -15.90
CA ALA A 194 3.36 1.97 -16.79
C ALA A 194 2.78 3.32 -16.37
N LYS A 195 1.73 3.31 -15.51
CA LYS A 195 1.05 4.49 -15.00
C LYS A 195 1.33 4.76 -13.51
N LEU A 196 2.35 4.13 -12.92
CA LEU A 196 2.65 4.29 -11.50
C LEU A 196 3.03 5.75 -11.17
N GLU A 197 2.18 6.39 -10.37
CA GLU A 197 2.28 7.79 -9.96
C GLU A 197 2.59 7.94 -8.46
N LEU A 198 2.18 6.97 -7.64
CA LEU A 198 2.47 6.93 -6.23
C LEU A 198 3.00 5.56 -5.83
N LEU A 199 4.15 5.54 -5.16
CA LEU A 199 4.70 4.37 -4.51
C LEU A 199 4.89 4.66 -3.01
N ALA A 200 4.27 3.84 -2.16
CA ALA A 200 4.50 3.87 -0.73
C ALA A 200 4.78 2.47 -0.17
N CYS A 201 5.93 2.29 0.50
CA CYS A 201 6.35 1.01 1.07
C CYS A 201 7.45 1.20 2.13
N ALA A 202 7.78 0.13 2.86
CA ALA A 202 9.02 0.05 3.61
C ALA A 202 10.14 -0.56 2.77
N VAL A 203 11.40 -0.17 3.01
CA VAL A 203 12.55 -0.69 2.27
C VAL A 203 13.82 -0.63 3.11
N ALA A 204 14.65 -1.67 3.05
CA ALA A 204 15.99 -1.67 3.62
C ALA A 204 17.02 -1.24 2.58
N VAL A 205 17.79 -0.17 2.86
CA VAL A 205 18.81 0.37 1.94
C VAL A 205 20.06 0.82 2.70
N PRO A 206 21.25 0.71 2.08
CA PRO A 206 22.49 1.10 2.73
C PRO A 206 22.71 2.62 2.78
N ASP A 207 22.24 3.34 1.77
CA ASP A 207 22.48 4.76 1.60
C ASP A 207 21.41 5.41 0.70
N VAL A 208 21.52 6.72 0.54
CA VAL A 208 20.61 7.52 -0.30
C VAL A 208 20.80 7.22 -1.80
N THR A 209 22.01 6.85 -2.22
CA THR A 209 22.32 6.50 -3.62
C THR A 209 21.57 5.25 -4.05
N ALA A 210 21.40 4.28 -3.16
CA ALA A 210 20.55 3.12 -3.41
C ALA A 210 19.11 3.55 -3.72
N ILE A 211 18.54 4.50 -2.98
CA ILE A 211 17.20 5.04 -3.26
C ILE A 211 17.14 5.68 -4.65
N GLN A 212 18.16 6.47 -5.03
CA GLN A 212 18.26 7.06 -6.37
C GLN A 212 18.22 5.99 -7.47
N LEU A 213 19.04 4.95 -7.35
CA LEU A 213 19.11 3.84 -8.32
C LEU A 213 17.80 3.05 -8.38
N MET A 214 17.11 2.91 -7.25
CA MET A 214 15.85 2.19 -7.14
C MET A 214 14.75 2.82 -8.01
N ILE A 215 14.59 4.14 -7.87
CA ILE A 215 13.52 4.89 -8.52
C ILE A 215 13.92 5.48 -9.87
N SER A 216 15.22 5.48 -10.22
CA SER A 216 15.76 5.94 -11.50
C SER A 216 14.89 5.49 -12.69
N GLY A 217 14.44 6.43 -13.52
CA GLY A 217 13.63 6.17 -14.70
C GLY A 217 12.13 6.00 -14.41
N ALA A 218 11.66 6.31 -13.21
CA ALA A 218 10.24 6.29 -12.86
C ALA A 218 9.53 7.55 -13.40
N ARG A 219 9.40 7.64 -14.73
CA ARG A 219 8.98 8.86 -15.44
C ARG A 219 7.57 9.38 -15.10
N LYS A 220 6.71 8.53 -14.54
CA LYS A 220 5.34 8.88 -14.14
C LYS A 220 5.18 9.07 -12.63
N LEU A 221 6.20 8.77 -11.83
CA LEU A 221 6.14 8.86 -10.38
C LEU A 221 6.08 10.33 -9.96
N HIS A 222 5.03 10.68 -9.20
CA HIS A 222 4.83 12.00 -8.61
C HIS A 222 5.11 12.00 -7.12
N THR A 223 4.77 10.91 -6.43
CA THR A 223 4.88 10.77 -4.98
C THR A 223 5.63 9.50 -4.61
N LEU A 224 6.67 9.65 -3.80
CA LEU A 224 7.42 8.55 -3.21
C LEU A 224 7.29 8.64 -1.68
N LYS A 225 6.87 7.56 -1.02
CA LYS A 225 6.80 7.49 0.44
C LYS A 225 7.52 6.24 0.93
N LEU A 226 8.66 6.39 1.59
CA LEU A 226 9.46 5.26 2.04
C LEU A 226 9.59 5.27 3.55
N ASN A 227 9.24 4.16 4.19
CA ASN A 227 9.74 3.85 5.52
C ASN A 227 11.09 3.15 5.36
N VAL A 228 12.18 3.88 5.60
CA VAL A 228 13.52 3.41 5.25
C VAL A 228 14.21 2.78 6.48
N PHE A 229 14.63 1.54 6.33
CA PHE A 229 15.53 0.87 7.26
C PHE A 229 16.97 1.02 6.77
N TRP A 230 17.71 1.94 7.38
CA TRP A 230 19.10 2.21 7.04
C TRP A 230 20.00 1.07 7.54
N ILE A 231 20.61 0.35 6.60
CA ILE A 231 21.47 -0.81 6.89
C ILE A 231 22.94 -0.45 6.73
N ALA A 232 23.73 -0.58 7.79
CA ALA A 232 25.19 -0.46 7.66
C ALA A 232 25.72 -1.70 6.90
N MET A 233 26.22 -1.52 5.67
CA MET A 233 27.01 -2.56 5.01
C MET A 233 28.37 -2.66 5.70
N ASN A 234 28.46 -3.46 6.76
CA ASN A 234 29.74 -3.87 7.32
C ASN A 234 30.42 -4.85 6.36
N VAL A 235 30.97 -4.34 5.25
CA VAL A 235 31.92 -5.09 4.42
C VAL A 235 33.24 -5.13 5.18
N GLY A 236 33.39 -6.09 6.08
CA GLY A 236 34.66 -6.34 6.76
C GLY A 236 34.54 -6.59 8.25
N LYS A 237 34.09 -7.79 8.60
CA LYS A 237 34.67 -8.64 9.66
C LYS A 237 33.90 -9.96 9.60
N GLU A 238 34.47 -10.95 8.91
CA GLU A 238 34.15 -12.34 9.20
C GLU A 238 34.43 -12.57 10.69
N VAL A 239 33.40 -12.48 11.51
CA VAL A 239 33.44 -13.13 12.82
C VAL A 239 33.14 -14.58 12.53
N LEU A 240 34.20 -15.38 12.39
CA LEU A 240 34.14 -16.83 12.37
C LEU A 240 33.59 -17.32 13.72
N LEU A 241 32.26 -17.37 13.85
CA LEU A 241 31.61 -18.26 14.81
C LEU A 241 31.15 -19.50 14.04
N PRO A 242 31.36 -20.71 14.56
CA PRO A 242 31.21 -21.93 13.76
C PRO A 242 29.80 -22.19 13.26
N ASN A 243 28.77 -21.57 13.82
CA ASN A 243 27.38 -21.81 13.47
C ASN A 243 26.56 -20.52 13.63
N ALA A 244 25.93 -20.07 12.54
CA ALA A 244 25.04 -18.90 12.40
C ALA A 244 25.71 -17.52 12.34
N SER A 245 25.89 -17.01 11.12
CA SER A 245 26.19 -15.60 10.85
C SER A 245 24.94 -14.73 11.07
N LEU A 246 24.64 -14.39 12.32
CA LEU A 246 23.75 -13.26 12.63
C LEU A 246 24.56 -11.98 12.41
N ALA A 247 24.45 -11.39 11.21
CA ALA A 247 24.97 -10.06 10.97
C ALA A 247 24.20 -9.08 11.89
N TYR A 248 24.84 -8.58 12.94
CA TYR A 248 24.33 -7.45 13.70
C TYR A 248 24.34 -6.23 12.79
N VAL A 249 23.16 -5.80 12.35
CA VAL A 249 22.99 -4.55 11.61
C VAL A 249 22.58 -3.49 12.61
N GLU A 250 23.46 -2.52 12.84
CA GLU A 250 23.16 -1.38 13.69
C GLU A 250 22.25 -0.41 12.91
N TYR A 251 21.06 -0.16 13.45
CA TYR A 251 20.13 0.81 12.86
C TYR A 251 20.63 2.23 13.16
N GLN A 252 20.80 3.04 12.11
CA GLN A 252 21.06 4.46 12.29
C GLN A 252 19.81 5.14 12.87
N LYS A 253 19.97 5.83 14.00
CA LYS A 253 18.89 6.57 14.67
C LYS A 253 18.47 7.82 13.90
N GLU A 254 19.38 8.40 13.14
CA GLU A 254 19.14 9.59 12.33
C GLU A 254 19.09 9.23 10.85
N THR A 255 18.20 9.89 10.11
CA THR A 255 18.11 9.68 8.68
C THR A 255 19.28 10.40 7.99
N PRO A 256 20.09 9.71 7.16
CA PRO A 256 21.07 10.37 6.29
C PRO A 256 20.41 11.15 5.14
N PHE A 257 19.09 11.06 4.98
CA PHE A 257 18.36 11.76 3.92
C PHE A 257 18.13 13.23 4.29
N THR A 258 18.59 14.15 3.43
CA THR A 258 18.60 15.62 3.67
C THR A 258 17.75 16.34 2.61
N LEU A 259 17.56 17.66 2.80
CA LEU A 259 16.90 18.50 1.79
C LEU A 259 17.65 18.50 0.45
N GLU A 260 18.98 18.53 0.46
CA GLU A 260 19.79 18.48 -0.76
C GLU A 260 19.57 17.18 -1.54
N HIS A 261 19.46 16.06 -0.82
CA HIS A 261 19.11 14.77 -1.41
C HIS A 261 17.73 14.79 -2.07
N ALA A 262 16.73 15.40 -1.41
CA ALA A 262 15.38 15.57 -1.97
C ALA A 262 15.39 16.43 -3.24
N ILE A 263 16.10 17.56 -3.22
CA ILE A 263 16.27 18.44 -4.39
C ILE A 263 16.90 17.68 -5.55
N GLY A 264 18.01 16.98 -5.31
CA GLY A 264 18.69 16.19 -6.34
C GLY A 264 17.79 15.10 -6.96
N LEU A 265 16.98 14.44 -6.14
CA LEU A 265 16.02 13.43 -6.59
C LEU A 265 14.85 14.02 -7.40
N MET A 266 14.36 15.21 -7.08
CA MET A 266 13.25 15.86 -7.79
C MET A 266 13.69 16.56 -9.08
N LEU A 267 14.94 17.00 -9.16
CA LEU A 267 15.50 17.69 -10.33
C LEU A 267 16.15 16.74 -11.35
N THR A 268 16.27 15.45 -11.05
CA THR A 268 16.86 14.49 -11.99
C THR A 268 16.00 14.32 -13.26
N PRO A 269 16.60 14.33 -14.46
CA PRO A 269 15.88 14.05 -15.72
C PRO A 269 15.21 12.67 -15.76
N GLU A 270 15.66 11.75 -14.91
CA GLU A 270 15.14 10.38 -14.84
C GLU A 270 13.76 10.31 -14.16
N ASN A 271 13.43 11.29 -13.31
CA ASN A 271 12.18 11.36 -12.53
C ASN A 271 11.52 12.74 -12.67
N PRO A 272 11.17 13.18 -13.90
CA PRO A 272 10.79 14.57 -14.19
C PRO A 272 9.50 15.03 -13.51
N LYS A 273 8.69 14.09 -12.98
CA LYS A 273 7.39 14.35 -12.38
C LYS A 273 7.39 14.24 -10.85
N LEU A 274 8.50 13.84 -10.23
CA LEU A 274 8.57 13.67 -8.79
C LEU A 274 8.45 15.02 -8.09
N LYS A 275 7.43 15.17 -7.23
CA LYS A 275 7.14 16.42 -6.50
C LYS A 275 7.02 16.21 -5.00
N THR A 276 6.72 14.99 -4.57
CA THR A 276 6.55 14.67 -3.16
C THR A 276 7.45 13.50 -2.78
N ILE A 277 8.28 13.70 -1.77
CA ILE A 277 9.11 12.65 -1.18
C ILE A 277 8.85 12.64 0.32
N GLU A 278 8.41 11.50 0.86
CA GLU A 278 8.25 11.25 2.28
C GLU A 278 9.24 10.14 2.67
N ILE A 279 10.17 10.41 3.59
CA ILE A 279 11.14 9.44 4.12
C ILE A 279 10.97 9.37 5.63
N GLY A 280 10.32 8.31 6.13
CA GLY A 280 9.89 8.22 7.52
C GLY A 280 9.05 9.44 7.91
N LYS A 281 9.50 10.20 8.90
CA LYS A 281 8.85 11.43 9.38
C LYS A 281 9.13 12.70 8.57
N HIS A 282 10.02 12.63 7.58
CA HIS A 282 10.44 13.81 6.81
C HIS A 282 9.65 13.90 5.50
N LEU A 283 8.99 15.03 5.28
CA LEU A 283 8.22 15.31 4.07
C LEU A 283 8.86 16.46 3.30
N PHE A 284 9.09 16.23 2.01
CA PHE A 284 9.62 17.22 1.08
C PHE A 284 8.62 17.43 -0.06
N TYR A 285 8.31 18.69 -0.33
CA TYR A 285 7.40 19.09 -1.41
C TYR A 285 8.10 20.08 -2.34
N GLY A 286 8.20 19.72 -3.61
CA GLY A 286 8.84 20.53 -4.65
C GLY A 286 7.84 21.23 -5.55
N GLN A 287 8.06 22.51 -5.80
CA GLN A 287 7.23 23.34 -6.69
C GLN A 287 8.09 24.30 -7.52
N TRP A 288 7.58 24.67 -8.70
CA TRP A 288 8.18 25.73 -9.51
C TRP A 288 7.55 27.06 -9.12
N ILE A 289 8.37 27.98 -8.64
CA ILE A 289 7.97 29.35 -8.31
C ILE A 289 8.58 30.32 -9.31
N LEU A 290 7.89 31.43 -9.58
CA LEU A 290 8.46 32.54 -10.32
C LEU A 290 9.06 33.51 -9.31
N VAL A 291 10.38 33.71 -9.38
CA VAL A 291 11.06 34.73 -8.58
C VAL A 291 11.14 35.98 -9.44
N GLU A 292 10.53 37.08 -8.97
CA GLU A 292 10.64 38.37 -9.65
C GLU A 292 12.11 38.80 -9.69
N GLY A 293 12.65 38.91 -10.90
CA GLY A 293 13.95 39.54 -11.15
C GLY A 293 13.76 41.02 -11.47
N GLU A 294 14.83 41.81 -11.38
CA GLU A 294 14.85 43.26 -11.66
C GLU A 294 14.29 43.65 -13.05
N ASN A 295 14.10 42.70 -13.97
CA ASN A 295 13.73 42.92 -15.38
C ASN A 295 12.32 42.41 -15.75
N GLU A 296 11.32 42.52 -14.86
CA GLU A 296 9.87 42.31 -15.08
C GLU A 296 9.41 40.94 -15.66
N ARG A 297 10.34 40.02 -15.97
CA ARG A 297 10.07 38.61 -16.30
C ARG A 297 10.66 37.73 -15.22
N GLY A 298 9.80 37.16 -14.38
CA GLY A 298 10.22 36.26 -13.30
C GLY A 298 11.01 35.07 -13.81
N ILE A 299 12.06 34.69 -13.09
CA ILE A 299 12.89 33.51 -13.38
C ILE A 299 12.27 32.30 -12.67
N PRO A 300 11.96 31.20 -13.38
CA PRO A 300 11.45 30.00 -12.74
C PRO A 300 12.53 29.36 -11.87
N LYS A 301 12.27 29.26 -10.57
CA LYS A 301 13.13 28.60 -9.59
C LYS A 301 12.39 27.39 -9.04
N PHE A 302 13.06 26.23 -8.99
CA PHE A 302 12.50 25.08 -8.28
C PHE A 302 12.82 25.22 -6.80
N GLU A 303 11.77 25.26 -5.98
CA GLU A 303 11.85 25.34 -4.54
C GLU A 303 11.35 24.03 -3.93
N VAL A 304 12.06 23.54 -2.91
CA VAL A 304 11.65 22.38 -2.12
C VAL A 304 11.44 22.82 -0.68
N ALA A 305 10.20 22.73 -0.21
CA ALA A 305 9.85 22.94 1.18
C ALA A 305 10.03 21.63 1.95
N ALA A 306 10.66 21.71 3.13
CA ALA A 306 10.72 20.61 4.07
C ALA A 306 9.71 20.84 5.20
N SER A 307 8.96 19.79 5.53
CA SER A 307 8.07 19.75 6.67
C SER A 307 8.29 18.44 7.43
N MET A 308 7.95 18.42 8.70
CA MET A 308 7.77 17.16 9.43
C MET A 308 6.36 16.67 9.10
N ALA A 309 6.25 15.45 8.57
CA ALA A 309 4.95 14.81 8.45
C ALA A 309 4.41 14.60 9.88
N GLU A 310 3.13 14.93 10.11
CA GLU A 310 2.43 14.41 11.28
C GLU A 310 2.50 12.88 11.21
N ASP A 311 3.04 12.24 12.25
CA ASP A 311 3.17 10.78 12.35
C ASP A 311 1.77 10.14 12.27
N LYS A 312 1.30 9.85 11.06
CA LYS A 312 0.08 9.06 10.81
C LYS A 312 0.36 7.55 10.84
N TRP A 313 1.60 7.17 11.13
CA TRP A 313 2.05 5.79 11.25
C TRP A 313 1.85 5.23 12.67
N ILE A 314 1.46 6.07 13.63
CA ILE A 314 1.17 5.71 15.02
C ILE A 314 -0.17 6.36 15.43
N SER A 315 -1.28 5.79 14.97
CA SER A 315 -2.59 6.00 15.60
C SER A 315 -3.51 4.81 15.39
#